data_AF-A0A9N9N0P8-F1
#
_entry.id   AF-A0A9N9N0P8-F1
#
_cell.length_a   1.000
_cell.length_b   1.000
_cell.length_c   1.000
_cell.angle_alpha   90.00
_cell.angle_beta   90.00
_cell.angle_gamma   90.00
#
_symmetry.space_group_name_H-M   'P 1'
#
loop_
_entity.id
_entity.type
_entity.pdbx_description
1 polymer ?
#
loop_
_entity_poly.entity_id
_entity_poly.type
_entity_poly.pdbx_seq_one_letter_code
_entity_poly.pdbx_strand_id
1 'polypeptide(L)'
;MWRCRIYYSTKCKAFLRSQEDNIIGEVPQHCHDSKPQVAQANIIKALLKRDMKAVGATPTNVLGHVLTNLSCDVLEHLPKQSSLTRNLFNHKKTAHIPNPTTTNFRIHENYADLILHDTGADDQERILDVTNLKIPK
;
A
#
# COMPACT_ATOMS: atom_id res chain seq x y z
N MET A 1 -11.41 -13.15 18.41
CA MET A 1 -10.57 -13.10 19.62
C MET A 1 -9.15 -12.77 19.21
N TRP A 2 -8.61 -11.68 19.74
CA TRP A 2 -7.26 -11.17 19.53
C TRP A 2 -6.38 -11.57 20.71
N ARG A 3 -5.12 -11.89 20.45
CA ARG A 3 -4.13 -12.26 21.47
C ARG A 3 -2.87 -11.44 21.28
N CYS A 4 -2.14 -11.16 22.37
CA CYS A 4 -0.84 -10.53 22.29
C CYS A 4 0.07 -11.22 21.24
N ARG A 5 0.68 -10.42 20.36
CA ARG A 5 1.55 -10.90 19.27
C ARG A 5 2.74 -11.73 19.77
N ILE A 6 3.25 -11.41 20.96
CA ILE A 6 4.41 -12.09 21.56
C ILE A 6 4.01 -13.15 22.60
N TYR A 7 2.75 -13.61 22.57
CA TYR A 7 2.27 -14.69 23.43
C TYR A 7 3.19 -15.93 23.39
N TYR A 8 3.62 -16.35 22.21
CA TYR A 8 4.39 -17.58 22.09
C TYR A 8 5.77 -17.50 22.75
N SER A 9 6.38 -16.31 22.75
CA SER A 9 7.70 -16.09 23.37
C SER A 9 7.61 -15.75 24.86
N THR A 10 6.60 -14.99 25.29
CA THR A 10 6.51 -14.48 26.68
C THR A 10 5.43 -15.15 27.54
N LYS A 11 4.62 -16.02 26.93
CA LYS A 11 3.39 -16.58 27.54
C LYS A 11 2.42 -15.50 28.03
N CYS A 12 2.44 -14.33 27.40
CA CYS A 12 1.60 -13.19 27.76
C CYS A 12 0.11 -13.50 27.62
N LYS A 13 -0.61 -13.53 28.74
CA LYS A 13 -2.03 -13.89 28.79
C LYS A 13 -2.97 -12.79 28.30
N ALA A 14 -2.46 -11.63 27.91
CA ALA A 14 -3.28 -10.52 27.40
C ALA A 14 -4.05 -10.93 26.14
N PHE A 15 -5.36 -10.66 26.16
CA PHE A 15 -6.27 -10.91 25.06
C PHE A 15 -7.35 -9.84 25.00
N LEU A 16 -7.93 -9.70 23.80
CA LEU A 16 -9.07 -8.83 23.53
C LEU A 16 -10.11 -9.63 22.74
N ARG A 17 -11.37 -9.62 23.16
CA ARG A 17 -12.50 -10.17 22.40
C ARG A 17 -13.33 -8.99 21.94
N SER A 18 -13.46 -8.84 20.63
CA SER A 18 -14.39 -7.90 20.03
C SER A 18 -15.50 -8.68 19.31
N GLN A 19 -16.68 -8.08 19.28
CA GLN A 19 -17.81 -8.48 18.46
C GLN A 19 -18.33 -7.21 17.78
N GLU A 20 -18.35 -7.21 16.45
CA GLU A 20 -18.58 -6.00 15.66
C GLU A 20 -17.60 -4.90 16.10
N ASP A 21 -18.13 -3.73 16.46
CA ASP A 21 -17.35 -2.59 16.95
C ASP A 21 -17.22 -2.53 18.47
N ASN A 22 -17.74 -3.53 19.19
CA ASN A 22 -17.76 -3.56 20.64
C ASN A 22 -16.69 -4.49 21.22
N ILE A 23 -16.08 -4.06 22.33
CA ILE A 23 -15.21 -4.90 23.15
C ILE A 23 -16.10 -5.68 24.13
N ILE A 24 -16.15 -7.00 23.97
CA ILE A 24 -16.97 -7.92 24.79
C ILE A 24 -16.17 -8.64 25.87
N GLY A 25 -14.85 -8.40 25.94
CA GLY A 25 -14.02 -8.89 27.04
C GLY A 25 -12.53 -8.70 26.79
N GLU A 26 -11.79 -8.37 27.84
CA GLU A 26 -10.36 -8.11 27.75
C GLU A 26 -9.61 -8.52 29.02
N VAL A 27 -8.33 -8.84 28.85
CA VAL A 27 -7.34 -8.85 29.93
C VAL A 27 -6.22 -7.92 29.47
N PRO A 28 -6.20 -6.66 29.93
CA PRO A 28 -5.34 -5.62 29.37
C PRO A 28 -3.89 -5.71 29.89
N GLN A 29 -3.65 -6.44 30.98
CA GLN A 29 -2.34 -6.46 31.61
C GLN A 29 -1.36 -7.33 30.83
N HIS A 30 -0.33 -6.69 30.30
CA HIS A 30 0.81 -7.35 29.66
C HIS A 30 1.88 -7.67 30.72
N CYS A 31 2.55 -8.81 30.54
CA CYS A 31 3.69 -9.22 31.39
C CYS A 31 5.05 -8.91 30.74
N HIS A 32 5.07 -7.93 29.84
CA HIS A 32 6.24 -7.51 29.10
C HIS A 32 6.10 -6.04 28.73
N ASP A 33 7.22 -5.41 28.41
CA ASP A 33 7.22 -4.02 28.00
C ASP A 33 6.48 -3.82 26.68
N SER A 34 5.87 -2.65 26.56
CA SER A 34 5.36 -2.16 25.29
C SER A 34 6.49 -1.51 24.49
N LYS A 35 6.44 -1.63 23.16
CA LYS A 35 7.35 -0.93 22.24
C LYS A 35 6.52 -0.04 21.32
N PRO A 36 6.02 1.11 21.81
CA PRO A 36 5.08 1.94 21.07
C PRO A 36 5.66 2.46 19.75
N GLN A 37 6.96 2.75 19.69
CA GLN A 37 7.65 3.20 18.48
C GLN A 37 7.63 2.12 17.38
N VAL A 38 7.81 0.85 17.75
CA VAL A 38 7.69 -0.29 16.82
C VAL A 38 6.26 -0.43 16.31
N ALA A 39 5.28 -0.24 17.19
CA ALA A 39 3.87 -0.27 16.80
C ALA A 39 3.54 0.87 15.82
N GLN A 40 3.98 2.10 16.11
CA GLN A 40 3.83 3.25 15.23
C GLN A 40 4.54 3.03 13.88
N ALA A 41 5.78 2.54 13.87
CA ALA A 41 6.49 2.20 12.64
C ALA A 41 5.74 1.14 11.80
N ASN A 42 5.03 0.20 12.43
CA ASN A 42 4.17 -0.76 11.71
C ASN A 42 2.93 -0.09 11.11
N ILE A 43 2.30 0.85 11.82
CA ILE A 43 1.18 1.65 11.32
C ILE A 43 1.64 2.47 10.10
N ILE A 44 2.79 3.14 10.19
CA ILE A 44 3.37 3.90 9.08
C ILE A 44 3.66 3.02 7.87
N LYS A 45 4.20 1.81 8.06
CA LYS A 45 4.39 0.87 6.95
C LYS A 45 3.07 0.49 6.26
N ALA A 46 1.99 0.32 7.04
CA ALA A 46 0.68 0.04 6.47
C ALA A 46 0.14 1.26 5.70
N LEU A 47 0.32 2.46 6.24
CA LEU A 47 -0.03 3.73 5.59
C LEU A 47 0.69 3.91 4.25
N LEU A 48 2.02 3.74 4.23
CA LEU A 48 2.82 3.81 3.00
C LEU A 48 2.30 2.82 1.93
N LYS A 49 1.99 1.58 2.32
CA LYS A 49 1.45 0.57 1.39
C LYS A 49 0.07 0.93 0.87
N ARG A 50 -0.78 1.53 1.70
CA ARG A 50 -2.11 2.01 1.32
C ARG A 50 -1.99 3.15 0.32
N ASP A 51 -1.17 4.15 0.62
CA ASP A 51 -1.02 5.35 -0.22
C ASP A 51 -0.36 5.02 -1.57
N MET A 52 0.52 4.01 -1.60
CA MET A 52 1.06 3.47 -2.85
C MET A 52 0.03 2.85 -3.81
N LYS A 53 -1.21 2.60 -3.36
CA LYS A 53 -2.30 2.12 -4.23
C LYS A 53 -2.98 3.26 -5.00
N ALA A 54 -2.73 4.52 -4.66
CA ALA A 54 -3.32 5.64 -5.37
C ALA A 54 -2.79 5.75 -6.81
N VAL A 55 -3.64 6.24 -7.71
CA VAL A 55 -3.28 6.49 -9.11
C VAL A 55 -2.17 7.54 -9.16
N GLY A 56 -1.12 7.29 -9.94
CA GLY A 56 0.04 8.19 -10.03
C GLY A 56 1.00 8.16 -8.84
N ALA A 57 0.73 7.37 -7.78
CA ALA A 57 1.62 7.30 -6.62
C ALA A 57 3.02 6.80 -6.98
N THR A 58 4.05 7.53 -6.57
CA THR A 58 5.46 7.11 -6.67
C THR A 58 6.03 6.90 -5.27
N PRO A 59 7.00 5.96 -5.10
CA PRO A 59 7.64 5.77 -3.79
C PRO A 59 8.21 7.06 -3.21
N THR A 60 8.80 7.92 -4.05
CA THR A 60 9.38 9.20 -3.63
C THR A 60 8.32 10.13 -3.06
N ASN A 61 7.20 10.32 -3.75
CA ASN A 61 6.14 11.23 -3.29
C ASN A 61 5.47 10.70 -2.02
N VAL A 62 5.19 9.39 -1.96
CA VAL A 62 4.57 8.76 -0.79
C VAL A 62 5.50 8.83 0.43
N LEU A 63 6.79 8.53 0.27
CA LEU A 63 7.76 8.63 1.36
C LEU A 63 7.95 10.08 1.81
N GLY A 64 8.10 11.02 0.87
CA GLY A 64 8.27 12.43 1.19
C GLY A 64 7.06 13.00 1.95
N HIS A 65 5.84 12.61 1.59
CA HIS A 65 4.64 13.03 2.31
C HIS A 65 4.56 12.42 3.72
N VAL A 66 4.77 11.11 3.84
CA VAL A 66 4.54 10.38 5.10
C VAL A 66 5.67 10.58 6.11
N LEU A 67 6.93 10.66 5.68
CA LEU A 67 8.08 10.70 6.60
C LEU A 67 8.35 12.10 7.17
N THR A 68 7.98 13.17 6.46
CA THR A 68 8.28 14.55 6.87
C THR A 68 7.71 14.91 8.25
N ASN A 69 6.61 14.27 8.66
CA ASN A 69 5.91 14.58 9.91
C ASN A 69 6.14 13.54 11.03
N LEU A 70 7.15 12.66 10.89
CA LEU A 70 7.43 11.63 11.89
C LEU A 70 8.54 12.05 12.84
N SER A 71 8.43 11.65 14.11
CA SER A 71 9.49 11.83 15.09
C SER A 71 10.69 10.93 14.79
N CYS A 72 11.89 11.39 15.17
CA CYS A 72 13.14 10.64 15.01
C CYS A 72 13.05 9.23 15.62
N ASP A 73 12.46 9.10 16.82
CA ASP A 73 12.28 7.82 17.50
C ASP A 73 11.51 6.80 16.67
N VAL A 74 10.51 7.23 15.89
CA VAL A 74 9.75 6.33 15.02
C VAL A 74 10.54 6.00 13.75
N LEU A 75 11.26 7.00 13.20
CA LEU A 75 12.11 6.83 12.02
C LEU A 75 13.21 5.78 12.26
N GLU A 76 13.80 5.74 13.46
CA GLU A 76 14.81 4.74 13.83
C GLU A 76 14.29 3.30 13.79
N HIS A 77 12.99 3.11 14.00
CA HIS A 77 12.34 1.80 13.98
C HIS A 77 11.82 1.42 12.58
N LEU A 78 11.92 2.32 11.61
CA LEU A 78 11.60 2.02 10.21
C LEU A 78 12.79 1.37 9.50
N PRO A 79 12.52 0.52 8.48
CA PRO A 79 13.58 0.08 7.58
C PRO A 79 14.24 1.28 6.89
N LYS A 80 15.51 1.12 6.50
CA LYS A 80 16.22 2.12 5.69
C LYS A 80 15.38 2.55 4.48
N GLN A 81 15.44 3.82 4.13
CA GLN A 81 14.63 4.39 3.04
C GLN A 81 14.80 3.64 1.72
N SER A 82 16.01 3.20 1.36
CA SER A 82 16.25 2.37 0.18
C SER A 82 15.48 1.05 0.19
N SER A 83 15.37 0.41 1.36
CA SER A 83 14.59 -0.82 1.54
C SER A 83 13.10 -0.54 1.48
N LEU A 84 12.63 0.58 2.04
CA LEU A 84 11.24 1.02 1.92
C LEU A 84 10.87 1.26 0.45
N THR A 85 11.65 2.06 -0.27
CA THR A 85 11.43 2.35 -1.70
C THR A 85 11.30 1.07 -2.51
N ARG A 86 12.23 0.12 -2.35
CA ARG A 86 12.18 -1.17 -3.06
C ARG A 86 10.93 -1.99 -2.73
N ASN A 87 10.54 -2.05 -1.44
CA ASN A 87 9.34 -2.78 -1.03
C ASN A 87 8.06 -2.13 -1.57
N LEU A 88 7.97 -0.80 -1.53
CA LEU A 88 6.84 -0.06 -2.06
C LEU A 88 6.69 -0.23 -3.57
N PHE A 89 7.81 -0.22 -4.30
CA PHE A 89 7.81 -0.48 -5.73
C PHE A 89 7.30 -1.90 -6.05
N ASN A 90 7.78 -2.92 -5.33
CA ASN A 90 7.31 -4.29 -5.51
C ASN A 90 5.83 -4.46 -5.17
N HIS A 91 5.35 -3.78 -4.12
CA HIS A 91 3.94 -3.77 -3.75
C HIS A 91 3.04 -3.10 -4.82
N LYS A 92 3.56 -2.09 -5.54
CA LYS A 92 2.84 -1.51 -6.68
C LYS A 92 2.81 -2.45 -7.88
N LYS A 93 3.92 -3.17 -8.16
CA LYS A 93 3.98 -4.14 -9.27
C LYS A 93 2.92 -5.24 -9.16
N THR A 94 2.59 -5.71 -7.95
CA THR A 94 1.53 -6.71 -7.76
C THR A 94 0.13 -6.18 -8.11
N ALA A 95 -0.05 -4.86 -8.16
CA ALA A 95 -1.28 -4.21 -8.63
C ALA A 95 -1.18 -3.73 -10.09
N HIS A 96 -0.03 -3.91 -10.75
CA HIS A 96 0.18 -3.49 -12.12
C HIS A 96 -0.43 -4.52 -13.07
N ILE A 97 -1.30 -4.06 -13.96
CA ILE A 97 -1.80 -4.87 -15.07
C ILE A 97 -0.60 -5.16 -15.98
N PRO A 98 -0.31 -6.43 -16.32
CA PRO A 98 0.81 -6.75 -17.19
C PRO A 98 0.68 -6.02 -18.53
N ASN A 99 1.81 -5.60 -19.09
CA ASN A 99 1.80 -4.99 -20.42
C ASN A 99 1.16 -5.98 -21.40
N PRO A 100 0.20 -5.54 -22.22
CA PRO A 100 -0.43 -6.40 -23.19
C PRO A 100 0.62 -6.90 -24.20
N THR A 101 0.60 -8.21 -24.47
CA THR A 101 1.51 -8.86 -25.42
C THR A 101 0.99 -8.84 -26.85
N THR A 102 -0.29 -8.48 -27.04
CA THR A 102 -0.97 -8.39 -28.32
C THR A 102 -1.66 -7.03 -28.44
N THR A 103 -1.98 -6.61 -29.66
CA THR A 103 -2.74 -5.38 -29.97
C THR A 103 -4.20 -5.45 -29.53
N ASN A 104 -4.73 -6.66 -29.27
CA ASN A 104 -6.15 -6.92 -28.98
C ASN A 104 -6.45 -6.92 -27.46
N PHE A 105 -5.87 -5.99 -26.73
CA PHE A 105 -6.04 -5.90 -25.28
C PHE A 105 -7.22 -5.03 -24.89
N ARG A 106 -7.91 -5.39 -23.81
CA ARG A 106 -8.92 -4.50 -23.23
C ARG A 106 -8.25 -3.28 -22.59
N ILE A 107 -8.67 -2.09 -23.00
CA ILE A 107 -8.25 -0.85 -22.37
C ILE A 107 -8.98 -0.74 -21.04
N HIS A 108 -8.21 -0.49 -19.97
CA HIS A 108 -8.79 -0.34 -18.64
C HIS A 108 -9.56 0.98 -18.54
N GLU A 109 -10.67 1.00 -17.80
CA GLU A 109 -11.57 2.16 -17.67
C GLU A 109 -10.83 3.44 -17.25
N ASN A 110 -9.83 3.31 -16.37
CA ASN A 110 -8.92 4.39 -15.94
C ASN A 110 -8.12 5.09 -17.07
N TYR A 111 -8.12 4.56 -18.29
CA TYR A 111 -7.45 5.15 -19.44
C TYR A 111 -8.42 5.49 -20.57
N ALA A 112 -9.73 5.25 -20.39
CA ALA A 112 -10.73 5.45 -21.43
C ALA A 112 -10.81 6.92 -21.87
N ASP A 113 -10.52 7.84 -20.96
CA ASP A 113 -10.42 9.29 -21.18
C ASP A 113 -9.23 9.72 -22.04
N LEU A 114 -8.19 8.88 -22.15
CA LEU A 114 -7.03 9.16 -23.00
C LEU A 114 -7.23 8.75 -24.46
N ILE A 115 -8.24 7.90 -24.73
CA ILE A 115 -8.50 7.33 -26.04
C ILE A 115 -9.48 8.21 -26.81
N LEU A 116 -9.03 8.71 -27.95
CA LEU A 116 -9.81 9.50 -28.89
C LEU A 116 -10.65 8.60 -29.81
N HIS A 117 -10.04 7.49 -30.24
CA HIS A 117 -10.66 6.52 -31.13
C HIS A 117 -10.10 5.12 -30.88
N ASP A 118 -10.97 4.11 -30.90
CA ASP A 118 -10.60 2.69 -30.83
C ASP A 118 -11.51 1.89 -31.75
N THR A 119 -10.95 1.22 -32.77
CA THR A 119 -11.74 0.34 -33.65
C THR A 119 -12.20 -0.96 -32.97
N GLY A 120 -11.66 -1.28 -31.79
CA GLY A 120 -12.08 -2.39 -30.94
C GLY A 120 -11.10 -3.55 -30.89
N ALA A 121 -11.16 -4.34 -29.81
CA ALA A 121 -10.23 -5.44 -29.57
C ALA A 121 -10.39 -6.64 -30.53
N ASP A 122 -11.50 -6.70 -31.28
CA ASP A 122 -11.77 -7.77 -32.25
C ASP A 122 -11.23 -7.45 -33.65
N ASP A 123 -10.76 -6.22 -33.88
CA ASP A 123 -10.18 -5.77 -35.15
C ASP A 123 -8.73 -6.26 -35.29
N GLN A 124 -8.41 -6.92 -36.40
CA GLN A 124 -7.05 -7.39 -36.68
C GLN A 124 -6.08 -6.24 -36.94
N GLU A 125 -6.57 -5.10 -37.42
CA GLU A 125 -5.80 -3.90 -37.70
C GLU A 125 -6.15 -2.77 -36.71
N ARG A 126 -6.43 -3.15 -35.45
CA ARG A 126 -6.93 -2.24 -34.43
C ARG A 126 -6.18 -0.90 -34.40
N ILE A 127 -6.92 0.19 -34.60
CA ILE A 127 -6.41 1.56 -34.57
C ILE A 127 -6.78 2.20 -33.24
N LEU A 128 -5.76 2.62 -32.49
CA LEU A 128 -5.88 3.41 -31.27
C LEU A 128 -5.38 4.82 -31.54
N ASP A 129 -6.30 5.79 -31.57
CA ASP A 129 -5.94 7.20 -31.55
C ASP A 129 -5.97 7.69 -30.10
N VAL A 130 -4.89 8.34 -29.68
CA VAL A 130 -4.71 8.80 -28.30
C VAL A 130 -4.56 10.31 -28.27
N THR A 131 -5.17 10.93 -27.28
CA THR A 131 -5.03 12.38 -27.09
C THR A 131 -3.58 12.74 -26.82
N ASN A 132 -3.03 13.69 -27.59
CA ASN A 132 -1.73 14.32 -27.35
C ASN A 132 -1.81 15.25 -26.13
N LEU A 133 -2.11 14.71 -24.95
CA LEU A 133 -2.01 15.44 -23.71
C LEU A 133 -0.52 15.55 -23.37
N LYS A 134 0.02 16.77 -23.47
CA LYS A 134 1.35 17.10 -22.97
C LYS A 134 1.41 16.75 -21.49
N ILE A 135 2.10 15.68 -21.15
CA ILE A 135 2.37 15.32 -19.76
C ILE A 135 3.22 16.45 -19.17
N PRO A 136 2.74 17.21 -18.17
CA PRO A 136 3.57 18.20 -17.51
C PRO A 136 4.77 17.48 -16.85
N LYS A 137 5.97 17.99 -17.13
CA LYS A 137 7.24 17.48 -16.58
C LYS A 137 7.29 17.62 -15.07
#